data_AF-A0A533UL29-F1
#
_entry.id   AF-A0A533UL29-F1
#
_cell.length_a   1.000
_cell.length_b   1.000
_cell.length_c   1.000
_cell.angle_alpha   90.00
_cell.angle_beta   90.00
_cell.angle_gamma   90.00
#
_symmetry.space_group_name_H-M   'P 1'
#
loop_
_entity.id
_entity.type
_entity.pdbx_description
1 polymer ?
#
loop_
_entity_poly.entity_id
_entity_poly.type
_entity_poly.pdbx_seq_one_letter_code
_entity_poly.pdbx_strand_id
1 'polypeptide(L)'
;MSLIIPKKIGNMEYRIEADSNRGMKVPVTIYADEALMQKMMTDRTITQAINVSTLSGVQKHVIVLPDGHEGYGFPVGGVAAMDAEEGMISPGGVG
;
A
#
# COMPACT_ATOMS: atom_id res chain seq x y z
N MET A 1 -12.58 -13.15 -4.46
CA MET A 1 -11.79 -12.37 -3.48
C MET A 1 -12.69 -11.28 -2.93
N SER A 2 -12.83 -11.14 -1.61
CA SER A 2 -13.58 -10.01 -1.03
C SER A 2 -12.90 -8.69 -1.43
N LEU A 3 -13.71 -7.72 -1.86
CA LEU A 3 -13.24 -6.36 -2.10
C LEU A 3 -12.69 -5.80 -0.78
N ILE A 4 -11.43 -5.38 -0.77
CA ILE A 4 -10.91 -4.58 0.36
C ILE A 4 -11.26 -3.13 0.08
N ILE A 5 -11.96 -2.52 1.03
CA ILE A 5 -12.35 -1.11 0.97
C ILE A 5 -11.51 -0.37 2.01
N PRO A 6 -10.63 0.56 1.60
CA PRO A 6 -9.92 1.45 2.52
C PRO A 6 -10.92 2.20 3.41
N LYS A 7 -10.69 2.21 4.73
CA LYS A 7 -11.51 2.96 5.68
C LYS A 7 -10.94 4.35 5.87
N LYS A 8 -11.75 5.40 5.75
CA LYS A 8 -11.32 6.77 6.06
C LYS A 8 -11.07 6.89 7.57
N ILE A 9 -9.88 7.34 7.95
CA ILE A 9 -9.46 7.48 9.37
C ILE A 9 -9.10 8.92 9.75
N GLY A 10 -8.92 9.81 8.77
CA GLY A 10 -8.53 11.20 9.01
C GLY A 10 -8.86 12.11 7.83
N ASN A 11 -8.36 13.35 7.90
CA ASN A 11 -8.45 14.27 6.77
C ASN A 11 -7.52 13.78 5.65
N MET A 12 -8.10 13.48 4.49
CA MET A 12 -7.38 12.93 3.34
C MET A 12 -6.59 11.63 3.63
N GLU A 13 -6.98 10.88 4.67
CA GLU A 13 -6.26 9.69 5.11
C GLU A 13 -7.20 8.48 5.20
N TYR A 14 -6.80 7.40 4.53
CA TYR A 14 -7.49 6.12 4.50
C TYR A 14 -6.55 5.01 4.95
N ARG A 15 -7.11 3.94 5.51
CA ARG A 15 -6.33 2.82 6.04
C ARG A 15 -6.98 1.47 5.72
N ILE A 16 -6.12 0.52 5.38
CA ILE A 16 -6.43 -0.91 5.33
C ILE A 16 -5.65 -1.56 6.46
N GLU A 17 -6.35 -2.10 7.45
CA GLU A 17 -5.72 -2.82 8.55
C GLU A 17 -5.06 -4.11 8.05
N ALA A 18 -3.98 -4.52 8.72
CA ALA A 18 -3.27 -5.75 8.38
C ALA A 18 -4.19 -6.98 8.55
N ASP A 19 -4.33 -7.76 7.48
CA ASP A 19 -5.04 -9.03 7.47
C ASP A 19 -4.04 -10.19 7.33
N SER A 20 -3.83 -10.93 8.42
CA SER A 20 -2.93 -12.08 8.44
C SER A 20 -3.37 -13.21 7.51
N ASN A 21 -4.67 -13.33 7.19
CA ASN A 21 -5.16 -14.34 6.24
C ASN A 21 -4.71 -14.04 4.81
N ARG A 22 -4.28 -12.81 4.54
CA ARG A 22 -3.69 -12.35 3.28
C ARG A 22 -2.16 -12.23 3.34
N GLY A 23 -1.55 -12.62 4.46
CA GLY A 23 -0.11 -12.50 4.68
C GLY A 23 0.37 -11.07 4.91
N MET A 24 -0.52 -10.11 5.15
CA MET A 24 -0.12 -8.73 5.45
C MET A 24 0.63 -8.71 6.78
N LYS A 25 1.85 -8.16 6.79
CA LYS A 25 2.66 -7.96 8.00
C LYS A 25 2.40 -6.59 8.63
N VAL A 26 2.05 -5.61 7.80
CA VAL A 26 1.73 -4.23 8.21
C VAL A 26 0.48 -3.72 7.49
N PRO A 27 -0.22 -2.72 8.05
CA PRO A 27 -1.32 -2.04 7.38
C PRO A 27 -0.86 -1.21 6.18
N VAL A 28 -1.82 -0.76 5.37
CA VAL A 28 -1.60 0.20 4.28
C VAL A 28 -2.29 1.51 4.64
N THR A 29 -1.57 2.62 4.54
CA THR A 29 -2.09 3.99 4.66
C THR A 29 -2.11 4.64 3.29
N ILE A 30 -3.21 5.29 2.93
CA ILE A 30 -3.37 6.00 1.65
C ILE A 30 -3.69 7.46 1.95
N TYR A 31 -2.93 8.37 1.34
CA TYR A 31 -3.21 9.80 1.40
C TYR A 31 -3.87 10.24 0.10
N ALA A 32 -5.14 10.65 0.17
CA ALA A 32 -5.93 11.01 -1.00
C ALA A 32 -7.16 11.82 -0.58
N ASP A 33 -7.66 12.68 -1.48
CA ASP A 33 -9.06 13.10 -1.39
C ASP A 33 -9.99 11.99 -1.94
N GLU A 34 -11.30 12.25 -1.94
CA GLU A 34 -12.27 11.26 -2.39
C GLU A 34 -12.13 10.93 -3.89
N ALA A 35 -11.85 11.93 -4.74
CA ALA A 35 -11.73 11.73 -6.18
C ALA A 35 -10.50 10.88 -6.52
N LEU A 36 -9.36 11.16 -5.88
CA LEU A 36 -8.12 10.40 -6.01
C LEU A 36 -8.29 8.98 -5.47
N MET A 37 -8.95 8.81 -4.32
CA MET A 37 -9.21 7.48 -3.76
C MET A 37 -10.07 6.64 -4.71
N GLN A 38 -11.13 7.22 -5.30
CA GLN A 38 -11.92 6.52 -6.32
C GLN A 38 -11.08 6.14 -7.53
N LYS A 39 -10.17 7.02 -7.97
CA LYS A 39 -9.28 6.75 -9.11
C LYS A 39 -8.35 5.56 -8.83
N MET A 40 -7.71 5.50 -7.66
CA MET A 40 -6.84 4.39 -7.25
C MET A 40 -7.59 3.06 -7.09
N MET A 41 -8.92 3.10 -6.88
CA MET A 41 -9.77 1.90 -6.84
C MET A 41 -10.12 1.37 -8.23
N THR A 42 -9.82 2.11 -9.31
CA THR A 42 -10.11 1.67 -10.70
C THR A 42 -9.03 0.78 -11.32
N ASP A 43 -7.85 0.70 -10.71
CA ASP A 43 -6.72 -0.11 -11.18
C ASP A 43 -6.15 -1.00 -10.05
N ARG A 44 -4.94 -1.53 -10.22
CA ARG A 44 -4.32 -2.40 -9.22
C ARG A 44 -3.53 -1.68 -8.11
N THR A 45 -3.56 -0.35 -8.02
CA THR A 45 -2.79 0.44 -7.02
C THR A 45 -2.95 -0.11 -5.60
N ILE A 46 -4.19 -0.28 -5.15
CA ILE A 46 -4.48 -0.73 -3.79
C ILE A 46 -4.08 -2.20 -3.59
N THR A 47 -4.25 -3.03 -4.61
CA THR A 47 -3.82 -4.43 -4.57
C THR A 47 -2.30 -4.54 -4.50
N GLN A 48 -1.57 -3.72 -5.23
CA GLN A 48 -0.11 -3.64 -5.18
C GLN A 48 0.37 -3.20 -3.80
N ALA A 49 -0.24 -2.17 -3.21
CA ALA A 49 0.09 -1.73 -1.85
C ALA A 49 -0.13 -2.84 -0.80
N ILE A 50 -1.23 -3.60 -0.91
CA ILE A 50 -1.50 -4.77 -0.06
C ILE A 50 -0.41 -5.84 -0.26
N ASN A 51 -0.01 -6.13 -1.49
CA ASN A 51 1.06 -7.10 -1.76
C ASN A 51 2.38 -6.66 -1.15
N VAL A 52 2.74 -5.38 -1.26
CA VAL A 52 3.95 -4.81 -0.64
C VAL A 52 3.90 -4.96 0.89
N SER A 53 2.72 -4.87 1.50
CA SER A 53 2.57 -5.01 2.95
C SER A 53 2.78 -6.44 3.46
N THR A 54 2.90 -7.41 2.55
CA THR A 54 3.26 -8.81 2.86
C THR A 54 4.77 -9.08 2.89
N LEU A 55 5.60 -8.13 2.44
CA LEU A 55 7.05 -8.35 2.30
C LEU A 55 7.74 -8.52 3.66
N SER A 56 8.78 -9.35 3.70
CA SER A 56 9.57 -9.55 4.92
C SER A 56 10.35 -8.29 5.29
N GLY A 57 10.35 -7.98 6.60
CA GLY A 57 11.00 -6.81 7.15
C GLY A 57 10.31 -5.46 6.88
N VAL A 58 9.14 -5.43 6.22
CA VAL A 58 8.38 -4.18 6.01
C VAL A 58 7.96 -3.57 7.35
N GLN A 59 8.17 -2.27 7.51
CA GLN A 59 8.04 -1.58 8.78
C GLN A 59 6.80 -0.69 8.84
N LYS A 60 6.12 -0.72 9.99
CA LYS A 60 5.01 0.14 10.42
C LYS A 60 3.76 0.12 9.52
N HIS A 61 3.87 0.53 8.26
CA HIS A 61 2.83 0.53 7.25
C HIS A 61 3.42 0.78 5.86
N VAL A 62 2.72 0.33 4.82
CA VAL A 62 2.97 0.77 3.43
C VAL A 62 2.17 2.04 3.17
N ILE A 63 2.73 2.97 2.41
CA ILE A 63 2.07 4.24 2.06
C ILE A 63 1.77 4.28 0.57
N VAL A 64 0.60 4.82 0.21
CA VAL A 64 0.29 5.29 -1.14
C VAL A 64 0.08 6.80 -1.07
N LEU A 65 0.87 7.55 -1.84
CA LEU A 65 0.78 9.00 -1.95
C LEU A 65 -0.36 9.44 -2.88
N PRO A 66 -0.77 10.73 -2.88
CA PRO A 66 -1.95 11.21 -3.63
C PRO A 66 -1.90 11.00 -5.14
N ASP A 67 -0.71 10.90 -5.74
CA ASP A 67 -0.47 10.62 -7.15
C ASP A 67 -0.34 9.11 -7.46
N GLY A 68 -0.67 8.27 -6.48
CA GLY A 68 -0.57 6.83 -6.56
C GLY A 68 -1.36 6.23 -7.73
N HIS A 69 -0.70 5.38 -8.50
CA HIS A 69 -1.30 4.63 -9.61
C HIS A 69 -0.56 3.31 -9.83
N GLU A 70 -1.14 2.45 -10.66
CA GLU A 70 -0.57 1.13 -10.93
C GLU A 70 0.87 1.20 -11.48
N GLY A 71 1.79 0.44 -10.86
CA GLY A 71 3.19 0.32 -11.27
C GLY A 71 3.62 -1.13 -11.54
N TYR A 72 4.93 -1.41 -11.40
CA TYR A 72 5.51 -2.75 -11.57
C TYR A 72 5.74 -3.42 -10.21
N GLY A 73 4.71 -4.13 -9.72
CA GLY A 73 4.73 -4.81 -8.42
C GLY A 73 4.42 -3.89 -7.25
N PHE A 74 5.11 -2.75 -7.16
CA PHE A 74 4.76 -1.63 -6.27
C PHE A 74 3.87 -0.63 -7.03
N PRO A 75 2.97 0.09 -6.33
CA PRO A 75 2.33 1.25 -6.95
C PRO A 75 3.37 2.36 -7.15
N VAL A 76 3.26 3.09 -8.26
CA VAL A 76 3.93 4.39 -8.36
C VAL A 76 3.35 5.30 -7.28
N GLY A 77 4.18 6.16 -6.66
CA GLY A 77 3.77 6.91 -5.45
C GLY A 77 3.68 6.05 -4.19
N GLY A 78 4.16 4.80 -4.24
CA GLY A 78 4.27 3.92 -3.07
C GLY A 78 5.52 4.23 -2.22
N VAL A 79 5.39 4.09 -0.90
CA VAL A 79 6.54 4.11 0.03
C VAL A 79 6.46 2.90 0.95
N ALA A 80 7.57 2.18 1.06
CA ALA A 80 7.73 1.10 2.04
C ALA A 80 9.12 1.20 2.68
N ALA A 81 9.16 1.34 4.00
CA ALA A 81 10.39 1.22 4.75
C ALA A 81 10.63 -0.26 5.07
N MET A 82 11.86 -0.71 4.83
CA MET A 82 12.29 -2.08 5.13
C MET A 82 13.31 -2.06 6.25
N ASP A 83 13.29 -3.08 7.09
CA ASP A 83 14.35 -3.36 8.05
C ASP A 83 15.68 -3.53 7.30
N ALA A 84 16.77 -2.98 7.83
CA ALA A 84 18.06 -2.97 7.15
C ALA A 84 18.80 -4.31 7.24
N GLU A 85 18.49 -5.13 8.25
CA GLU A 85 19.15 -6.42 8.50
C GLU A 85 18.30 -7.58 7.97
N GLU A 86 16.99 -7.55 8.24
CA GLU A 86 16.06 -8.66 7.96
C GLU A 86 15.10 -8.37 6.78
N GLY A 87 15.19 -7.17 6.21
CA GLY A 87 14.34 -6.73 5.09
C GLY A 87 14.87 -7.15 3.73
N MET A 88 14.14 -6.74 2.70
CA MET A 88 14.48 -7.04 1.31
C MET A 88 14.49 -5.78 0.43
N ILE A 89 15.28 -5.84 -0.64
CA ILE A 89 15.27 -4.85 -1.71
C ILE A 89 14.49 -5.41 -2.89
N SER A 90 13.56 -4.63 -3.42
CA SER A 90 12.85 -4.94 -4.67
C SER A 90 13.14 -3.84 -5.69
N PRO A 91 13.78 -4.15 -6.84
CA PRO A 91 13.99 -3.16 -7.90
C PRO A 91 12.70 -2.46 -8.34
N GLY A 92 11.58 -3.20 -8.43
CA GLY A 92 10.27 -2.63 -8.78
C GLY A 92 9.70 -1.65 -7.74
N GLY A 93 10.25 -1.60 -6.52
CA GLY A 93 9.93 -0.59 -5.52
C GLY A 93 10.69 0.73 -5.68
N VAL A 94 11.70 0.76 -6.57
CA VAL A 94 12.46 1.98 -6.92
C VAL A 94 12.01 2.51 -8.29
N GLY A 95 11.78 1.60 -9.25
CA GLY A 95 11.43 1.93 -10.64
C GLY A 95 12.31 1.19 -11.64
#